data_AF-A0A7K1AEC1-F1
#
_entry.id   AF-A0A7K1AEC1-F1
#
_cell.length_a   1.000
_cell.length_b   1.000
_cell.length_c   1.000
_cell.angle_alpha   90.00
_cell.angle_beta   90.00
_cell.angle_gamma   90.00
#
_symmetry.space_group_name_H-M   'P 1'
#
loop_
_entity.id
_entity.type
_entity.pdbx_description
1 polymer ?
#
loop_
_entity_poly.entity_id
_entity_poly.type
_entity_poly.pdbx_seq_one_letter_code
_entity_poly.pdbx_strand_id
1 'polypeptide(L)'
;KNRGFNEVYQLDGGVVRYGEKYKDTGLWEGSLYVFDHRFKIDFSKDAKVLGTCHICAQPTNEYHNCSDLTCRVRTLICPPCVSEIDEIFCAVCLPTAQ
;
A
#
# COMPACT_ATOMS: atom_id res chain seq x y z
N LYS A 1 -9.01 25.69 -11.60
CA LYS A 1 -8.81 25.95 -13.05
C LYS A 1 -8.22 27.34 -13.37
N ASN A 2 -8.20 28.31 -12.44
CA ASN A 2 -7.74 29.70 -12.72
C ASN A 2 -6.26 29.96 -12.39
N ARG A 3 -5.34 29.10 -12.84
CA ARG A 3 -3.88 29.31 -12.69
C ARG A 3 -3.16 29.52 -14.02
N GLY A 4 -3.89 29.80 -15.11
CA GLY A 4 -3.32 30.06 -16.43
C GLY A 4 -2.96 28.81 -17.26
N PHE A 5 -3.37 27.61 -16.82
CA PHE A 5 -3.16 26.37 -17.60
C PHE A 5 -4.33 26.12 -18.55
N ASN A 6 -4.01 25.93 -19.83
CA ASN A 6 -5.01 25.69 -20.89
C ASN A 6 -5.27 24.18 -21.13
N GLU A 7 -4.29 23.32 -20.84
CA GLU A 7 -4.36 21.88 -21.09
C GLU A 7 -4.26 21.11 -19.77
N VAL A 8 -5.38 21.00 -19.07
CA VAL A 8 -5.49 20.24 -17.82
C VAL A 8 -6.49 19.12 -18.01
N TYR A 9 -6.01 17.89 -17.90
CA TYR A 9 -6.81 16.69 -18.04
C TYR A 9 -6.91 15.94 -16.70
N GLN A 10 -7.99 15.21 -16.53
CA GLN A 10 -8.24 14.35 -15.39
C GLN A 10 -8.65 12.97 -15.90
N LEU A 11 -8.18 11.92 -15.23
CA LEU A 11 -8.62 10.56 -15.51
C LEU A 11 -10.11 10.42 -15.16
N ASP A 12 -10.95 10.17 -16.16
CA ASP A 12 -12.39 9.99 -15.95
C ASP A 12 -12.66 8.75 -15.10
N GLY A 13 -13.35 8.93 -13.97
CA GLY A 13 -13.56 7.89 -12.97
C GLY A 13 -12.33 7.51 -12.14
N GLY A 14 -11.19 8.21 -12.31
CA GLY A 14 -9.99 8.02 -11.49
C GLY A 14 -9.29 6.68 -11.66
N VAL A 15 -8.33 6.42 -10.77
CA VAL A 15 -7.41 5.26 -10.86
C VAL A 15 -8.11 3.91 -10.74
N VAL A 16 -9.20 3.83 -9.97
CA VAL A 16 -9.98 2.60 -9.79
C VAL A 16 -10.60 2.16 -11.11
N ARG A 17 -11.30 3.06 -11.81
CA ARG A 17 -11.93 2.76 -13.10
C ARG A 17 -10.91 2.37 -14.17
N TYR A 18 -9.72 2.99 -14.13
CA TYR A 18 -8.62 2.62 -15.01
C TYR A 18 -8.13 1.20 -14.71
N GLY A 19 -7.83 0.89 -13.45
CA GLY A 19 -7.35 -0.42 -13.02
C GLY A 19 -8.35 -1.54 -13.30
N GLU A 20 -9.64 -1.31 -13.08
CA GLU A 20 -10.71 -2.27 -13.40
C GLU A 20 -10.77 -2.58 -14.91
N LYS A 21 -10.58 -1.56 -15.75
CA LYS A 21 -10.68 -1.69 -17.22
C LYS A 21 -9.45 -2.35 -17.83
N TYR A 22 -8.26 -1.91 -17.43
CA TYR A 22 -7.00 -2.29 -18.11
C TYR A 22 -6.17 -3.32 -17.34
N LYS A 23 -6.33 -3.40 -16.01
CA LYS A 23 -5.56 -4.31 -15.14
C LYS A 23 -4.06 -4.23 -15.47
N ASP A 24 -3.37 -5.37 -15.55
CA ASP A 24 -1.92 -5.43 -15.85
C ASP A 24 -1.58 -5.30 -17.34
N THR A 25 -2.58 -5.20 -18.22
CA THR A 25 -2.35 -4.86 -19.64
C THR A 25 -2.27 -3.35 -19.87
N GLY A 26 -2.64 -2.56 -18.86
CA GLY A 26 -2.46 -1.11 -18.83
C GLY A 26 -1.09 -0.70 -18.31
N LEU A 27 -1.02 0.57 -17.86
CA LEU A 27 0.17 1.18 -17.28
C LEU A 27 0.18 1.13 -15.74
N TRP A 28 -0.79 0.46 -15.12
CA TRP A 28 -0.86 0.31 -13.69
C TRP A 28 0.01 -0.87 -13.23
N GLU A 29 0.78 -0.70 -12.16
CA GLU A 29 1.56 -1.77 -11.56
C GLU A 29 1.27 -1.93 -10.06
N GLY A 30 1.03 -3.16 -9.63
CA GLY A 30 0.89 -3.57 -8.24
C GLY A 30 -0.45 -3.23 -7.58
N SER A 31 -0.45 -3.15 -6.26
CA SER A 31 -1.66 -2.96 -5.46
C SER A 31 -2.06 -1.49 -5.37
N LEU A 32 -3.34 -1.17 -5.52
CA LEU A 32 -3.88 0.16 -5.20
C LEU A 32 -4.18 0.24 -3.71
N TYR A 33 -3.50 1.13 -3.02
CA TYR A 33 -3.80 1.46 -1.63
C TYR A 33 -5.20 2.09 -1.48
N VAL A 34 -5.96 1.64 -0.49
CA VAL A 34 -7.30 2.16 -0.17
C VAL A 34 -7.44 2.57 1.30
N PHE A 35 -8.25 3.59 1.55
CA PHE A 35 -8.43 4.20 2.87
C PHE A 35 -9.55 3.54 3.67
N ASP A 36 -9.58 2.20 3.68
CA ASP A 36 -10.50 1.41 4.49
C ASP A 36 -9.81 0.13 5.00
N HIS A 37 -10.59 -0.79 5.59
CA HIS A 37 -10.11 -2.01 6.23
C HIS A 37 -9.43 -2.99 5.25
N ARG A 38 -9.63 -2.85 3.94
CA ARG A 38 -9.00 -3.71 2.94
C ARG A 38 -7.52 -3.40 2.76
N PHE A 39 -7.09 -2.19 3.14
CA PHE A 39 -5.76 -1.60 2.93
C PHE A 39 -5.31 -1.45 1.49
N LYS A 40 -5.55 -2.44 0.65
CA LYS A 40 -5.23 -2.48 -0.76
C LYS A 40 -6.32 -3.19 -1.56
N ILE A 41 -6.30 -2.96 -2.88
CA ILE A 41 -6.96 -3.80 -3.87
C ILE A 41 -5.95 -4.22 -4.93
N ASP A 42 -6.05 -5.46 -5.37
CA ASP A 42 -5.31 -5.98 -6.53
C ASP A 42 -6.32 -6.09 -7.69
N PHE A 43 -6.00 -5.50 -8.85
CA PHE A 43 -6.90 -5.51 -10.01
C PHE A 43 -6.89 -6.86 -10.77
N SER A 44 -5.93 -7.73 -10.45
CA SER A 44 -5.78 -9.08 -10.97
C SER A 44 -5.06 -9.98 -9.96
N LYS A 45 -4.95 -11.26 -10.28
CA LYS A 45 -4.14 -12.22 -9.51
C LYS A 45 -2.64 -12.13 -9.80
N ASP A 46 -2.27 -11.46 -10.89
CA ASP A 46 -0.91 -11.34 -11.39
C ASP A 46 -0.27 -9.98 -11.03
N ALA A 47 -0.95 -9.20 -10.18
CA ALA A 47 -0.47 -7.91 -9.72
C ALA A 47 0.93 -8.02 -9.10
N LYS A 48 1.86 -7.22 -9.62
CA LYS A 48 3.25 -7.20 -9.13
C LYS A 48 3.32 -6.82 -7.65
N VAL A 49 4.13 -7.53 -6.87
CA VAL A 49 4.44 -7.16 -5.49
C VAL A 49 5.57 -6.12 -5.51
N LEU A 50 5.23 -4.86 -5.27
CA LEU A 50 6.19 -3.74 -5.27
C LEU A 50 6.74 -3.41 -3.88
N GLY A 51 6.04 -3.84 -2.82
CA GLY A 51 6.40 -3.51 -1.46
C GLY A 51 7.46 -4.45 -0.88
N THR A 52 8.03 -4.04 0.24
CA THR A 52 9.11 -4.75 0.92
C THR A 52 8.81 -4.85 2.41
N CYS A 53 8.99 -6.04 2.98
CA CYS A 53 8.78 -6.29 4.39
C CYS A 53 9.75 -5.44 5.21
N HIS A 54 9.21 -4.68 6.16
CA HIS A 54 9.97 -3.80 7.02
C HIS A 54 10.99 -4.57 7.90
N ILE A 55 10.70 -5.83 8.25
CA ILE A 55 11.54 -6.64 9.14
C ILE A 55 12.64 -7.38 8.37
N CYS A 56 12.27 -8.16 7.35
CA CYS A 56 13.19 -9.09 6.68
C CYS A 56 13.53 -8.74 5.23
N ALA A 57 13.02 -7.61 4.73
CA ALA A 57 13.20 -7.15 3.35
C ALA A 57 12.67 -8.08 2.24
N GLN A 58 11.89 -9.12 2.56
CA GLN A 58 11.23 -9.95 1.55
C GLN A 58 10.10 -9.17 0.85
N PRO A 59 9.82 -9.43 -0.44
CA PRO A 59 8.71 -8.81 -1.14
C PRO A 59 7.37 -9.08 -0.45
N THR A 60 6.55 -8.04 -0.26
CA THR A 60 5.19 -8.17 0.29
C THR A 60 4.36 -6.94 -0.04
N ASN A 61 3.04 -7.11 -0.12
CA ASN A 61 2.07 -6.03 -0.20
C ASN A 61 1.05 -6.11 0.96
N GLU A 62 1.40 -6.82 2.04
CA GLU A 62 0.56 -6.97 3.23
C GLU A 62 0.75 -5.79 4.19
N TYR A 63 -0.31 -5.01 4.35
CA TYR A 63 -0.34 -3.82 5.21
C TYR A 63 -0.85 -4.15 6.60
N HIS A 64 -0.21 -3.54 7.60
CA HIS A 64 -0.61 -3.62 8.99
C HIS A 64 -0.63 -2.24 9.63
N ASN A 65 -1.53 -2.04 10.60
CA ASN A 65 -1.49 -0.85 11.45
C ASN A 65 -0.37 -1.01 12.50
N CYS A 66 0.25 0.10 12.88
CA CYS A 66 1.10 0.13 14.07
C CYS A 66 0.25 -0.11 15.33
N SER A 67 0.77 -0.90 16.28
CA SER A 67 0.18 -1.18 17.58
C SER A 67 0.14 0.05 18.50
N ASP A 68 1.00 1.04 18.27
CA ASP A 68 0.89 2.34 18.92
C ASP A 68 -0.42 3.04 18.47
N LEU A 69 -1.36 3.18 19.41
CA LEU A 69 -2.70 3.76 19.18
C LEU A 69 -2.66 5.24 18.76
N THR A 70 -1.56 5.95 19.00
CA THR A 70 -1.37 7.33 18.55
C THR A 70 -0.82 7.38 17.12
N CYS A 71 -0.23 6.29 16.64
CA CYS A 71 0.36 6.19 15.32
C CYS A 71 -0.70 5.99 14.23
N ARG A 72 -0.44 6.57 13.05
CA ARG A 72 -1.29 6.44 11.85
C ARG A 72 -0.52 5.85 10.67
N VAL A 73 0.72 5.43 10.90
CA VAL A 73 1.57 4.79 9.90
C VAL A 73 1.06 3.36 9.67
N ARG A 74 0.90 3.01 8.40
CA ARG A 74 0.72 1.62 7.98
C ARG A 74 2.07 1.09 7.51
N THR A 75 2.42 -0.10 7.97
CA THR A 75 3.70 -0.76 7.66
C THR A 75 3.47 -2.01 6.82
N LEU A 76 4.46 -2.40 6.02
CA LEU A 76 4.44 -3.62 5.25
C LEU A 76 5.22 -4.71 5.99
N ILE A 77 4.56 -5.81 6.34
CA ILE A 77 5.21 -6.95 7.01
C ILE A 77 4.72 -8.23 6.36
N CYS A 78 5.63 -9.11 5.96
CA CYS A 78 5.26 -10.34 5.31
C CYS A 78 4.61 -11.33 6.31
N PRO A 79 3.75 -12.26 5.85
CA PRO A 79 3.09 -13.22 6.73
C PRO A 79 4.03 -14.02 7.65
N PRO A 80 5.23 -14.47 7.21
CA PRO A 80 6.19 -15.13 8.10
C PRO A 80 6.58 -14.28 9.30
N CYS A 81 6.94 -13.00 9.11
CA CYS A 81 7.35 -12.14 10.21
C CYS A 81 6.18 -11.78 11.14
N VAL A 82 4.95 -11.65 10.61
CA VAL A 82 3.75 -11.44 11.44
C VAL A 82 3.50 -12.63 12.37
N SER A 83 3.81 -13.86 11.93
CA SER A 83 3.63 -15.06 12.76
C SER A 83 4.64 -15.21 13.90
N GLU A 84 5.69 -14.40 13.91
CA GLU A 84 6.80 -14.46 14.88
C GLU A 84 6.75 -13.33 15.93
N ILE A 85 5.80 -12.39 15.82
CA ILE A 85 5.72 -11.20 16.68
C ILE A 85 4.30 -11.03 17.24
N ASP A 86 4.20 -10.61 18.51
CA ASP A 86 2.90 -10.38 19.16
C ASP A 86 2.29 -9.03 18.79
N GLU A 87 3.13 -8.02 18.57
CA GLU A 87 2.73 -6.65 18.24
C GLU A 87 3.48 -6.13 17.02
N ILE A 88 2.80 -5.31 16.22
CA ILE A 88 3.34 -4.76 14.98
C ILE A 88 3.69 -3.29 15.20
N PHE A 89 4.96 -2.96 15.12
CA PHE A 89 5.42 -1.56 15.13
C PHE A 89 5.93 -1.15 13.76
N CYS A 90 5.62 0.09 13.37
CA CYS A 90 6.24 0.68 12.19
C CYS A 90 7.69 1.09 12.50
N ALA A 91 8.48 1.39 11.46
CA ALA A 91 9.89 1.78 11.58
C ALA A 91 10.17 2.92 12.57
N VAL A 92 9.19 3.80 12.79
CA VAL A 92 9.30 4.98 13.64
C VAL A 92 8.92 4.67 15.09
N CYS A 93 7.99 3.75 15.31
CA CYS A 93 7.50 3.38 16.64
C CYS A 93 8.21 2.14 17.21
N LEU A 94 9.17 1.56 16.49
CA LEU A 94 9.96 0.44 16.99
C LEU A 94 10.56 0.81 18.36
N PRO A 95 10.29 0.02 19.41
CA PRO A 95 10.92 0.24 20.70
C PRO A 95 12.44 0.20 20.52
N THR A 96 13.13 1.22 21.01
CA THR A 96 14.58 1.17 21.10
C THR A 96 14.90 0.05 22.09
N ALA A 97 15.70 -0.94 21.66
CA ALA A 97 16.15 -2.00 22.57
C ALA A 97 16.78 -1.35 23.82
N GLN A 98 16.25 -1.70 24.99
CA GLN A 98 16.82 -1.32 26.29
C GLN A 98 18.08 -2.13 26.58
#